data_AF-A0A1G2BNL8-F1
#
_entry.id   AF-A0A1G2BNL8-F1
#
_cell.length_a   1.000
_cell.length_b   1.000
_cell.length_c   1.000
_cell.angle_alpha   90.00
_cell.angle_beta   90.00
_cell.angle_gamma   90.00
#
_symmetry.space_group_name_H-M   'P 1'
#
loop_
_entity.id
_entity.type
_entity.pdbx_description
1 polymer ?
#
loop_
_entity_poly.entity_id
_entity_poly.type
_entity_poly.pdbx_seq_one_letter_code
_entity_poly.pdbx_strand_id
1 'polypeptide(L)'
;MEGENMRPMSDHKIIFKILALLAITAIVIVAMLRDRIVNAPQWQVTVVGEGRATYTPDIAIVNLGVQVDKSYSAQAALATLNTKMQKILPAIADAGIPKEDIQTQNYSLYTQYDYRDNISYVSGYNANQQISVKVRNFNSDNELVSKVIDAASKAGVNQVSGITFDLSNLNDVNQEARVKAIEDARSKAQGLAQAAGVRLGKIISWYDNIVQQPVPYTLADGKGGGGMVGAGGSQIPSGENEIIIQIGVNYRVK
;
A
#
# COMPACT_ATOMS: atom_id res chain seq x y z
N MET A 1 -27.18 65.66 62.18
CA MET A 1 -26.29 64.49 62.30
C MET A 1 -26.77 63.53 61.23
N GLU A 2 -26.07 63.19 60.15
CA GLU A 2 -24.67 63.26 59.75
C GLU A 2 -24.59 63.65 58.26
N GLY A 3 -23.61 64.47 57.87
CA GLY A 3 -23.35 64.76 56.47
C GLY A 3 -22.45 63.67 55.87
N GLU A 4 -22.95 62.92 54.90
CA GLU A 4 -22.13 62.03 54.08
C GLU A 4 -21.18 62.87 53.20
N ASN A 5 -19.93 62.90 53.63
CA ASN A 5 -18.83 63.58 53.00
C ASN A 5 -18.39 62.82 51.74
N MET A 6 -19.00 63.12 50.58
CA MET A 6 -18.53 62.60 49.29
C MET A 6 -17.18 63.24 48.97
N ARG A 7 -16.08 62.56 49.31
CA ARG A 7 -14.73 62.98 48.92
C ARG A 7 -14.62 62.97 47.38
N PRO A 8 -14.11 64.04 46.74
CA PRO A 8 -13.92 64.05 45.30
C PRO A 8 -12.94 62.95 44.91
N MET A 9 -13.35 62.07 43.99
CA MET A 9 -12.50 61.01 43.47
C MET A 9 -11.32 61.68 42.74
N SER A 10 -10.07 61.41 43.14
CA SER A 10 -8.90 62.05 42.52
C SER A 10 -8.85 61.76 41.02
N ASP A 11 -8.60 62.79 40.20
CA ASP A 11 -8.68 62.75 38.73
C ASP A 11 -7.92 61.57 38.08
N HIS A 12 -6.83 61.14 38.72
CA HIS A 12 -6.01 60.01 38.29
C HIS A 12 -6.77 58.66 38.32
N LYS A 13 -7.70 58.48 39.27
CA LYS A 13 -8.55 57.28 39.35
C LYS A 13 -9.60 57.26 38.25
N ILE A 14 -10.07 58.43 37.79
CA ILE A 14 -11.00 58.56 36.66
C ILE A 14 -10.25 58.23 35.37
N ILE A 15 -9.07 58.81 35.16
CA ILE A 15 -8.21 58.53 34.00
C ILE A 15 -7.86 57.05 33.91
N PHE A 16 -7.49 56.41 35.03
CA PHE A 16 -7.18 54.98 35.06
C PHE A 16 -8.38 54.09 34.71
N LYS A 17 -9.59 54.43 35.18
CA LYS A 17 -10.82 53.70 34.82
C LYS A 17 -11.15 53.83 33.33
N ILE A 18 -10.96 55.02 32.74
CA ILE A 18 -11.17 55.25 31.30
C ILE A 18 -10.16 54.45 30.47
N LEU A 19 -8.88 54.45 30.87
CA LEU A 19 -7.84 53.65 30.21
C LEU A 19 -8.11 52.15 30.31
N ALA A 20 -8.54 51.66 31.49
CA ALA A 20 -8.91 50.27 31.69
C ALA A 20 -10.11 49.87 30.82
N LEU A 21 -11.13 50.74 30.72
CA LEU A 21 -12.30 50.51 29.87
C LEU A 21 -11.89 50.46 28.39
N LEU A 22 -11.07 51.40 27.92
CA LEU A 22 -10.56 51.41 26.55
C LEU A 22 -9.73 50.16 26.22
N ALA A 23 -8.90 49.70 27.15
CA ALA A 23 -8.11 48.48 26.97
C ALA A 23 -9.01 47.23 26.87
N ILE A 24 -10.05 47.12 27.71
CA ILE A 24 -11.03 46.02 27.64
C ILE A 24 -11.79 46.07 26.32
N THR A 25 -12.24 47.24 25.88
CA THR A 25 -12.91 47.41 24.59
C THR A 25 -12.01 47.01 23.42
N ALA A 26 -10.73 47.39 23.45
CA ALA A 26 -9.76 46.99 22.42
C ALA A 26 -9.56 45.47 22.38
N ILE A 27 -9.46 44.79 23.54
CA ILE A 27 -9.34 43.33 23.62
C ILE A 27 -10.59 42.65 23.03
N VAL A 28 -11.79 43.15 23.35
CA VAL A 28 -13.06 42.62 22.80
C VAL A 28 -13.13 42.80 21.29
N ILE A 29 -12.73 43.96 20.76
CA ILE A 29 -12.67 44.21 19.31
C ILE A 29 -11.70 43.24 18.63
N VAL A 30 -10.49 43.07 19.19
CA VAL A 30 -9.50 42.13 18.66
C VAL A 30 -10.00 40.69 18.70
N ALA A 31 -10.70 40.29 19.78
CA ALA A 31 -11.28 38.96 19.89
C ALA A 31 -12.38 38.71 18.84
N MET A 32 -13.27 39.68 18.61
CA MET A 32 -14.31 39.59 17.58
C MET A 32 -13.74 39.58 16.16
N LEU A 33 -12.70 40.38 15.89
CA LEU A 33 -12.01 40.36 14.60
C LEU A 33 -11.29 39.03 14.37
N ARG A 34 -10.62 38.50 15.39
CA ARG A 34 -9.98 37.18 15.34
C ARG A 34 -11.00 36.08 15.04
N ASP A 35 -12.15 36.09 15.71
CA ASP A 35 -13.21 35.10 15.48
C ASP A 35 -13.74 35.14 14.04
N ARG A 36 -13.99 36.34 13.49
CA ARG A 36 -14.38 36.48 12.07
C ARG A 36 -13.31 36.03 11.08
N ILE A 37 -12.03 36.23 11.39
CA ILE A 37 -10.92 35.83 10.50
C ILE A 37 -10.69 34.32 10.58
N VAL A 38 -10.78 33.73 11.77
CA VAL A 38 -10.51 32.31 12.01
C VAL A 38 -11.70 31.43 11.65
N ASN A 39 -12.93 31.87 11.93
CA ASN A 39 -14.18 31.12 11.70
C ASN A 39 -14.99 31.67 10.51
N ALA A 40 -14.34 32.28 9.52
CA ALA A 40 -15.01 32.72 8.30
C ALA A 40 -15.73 31.53 7.64
N PRO A 41 -17.05 31.61 7.37
CA PRO A 41 -17.77 30.55 6.67
C PRO A 41 -17.05 30.22 5.36
N GLN A 42 -16.56 28.99 5.22
CA GLN A 42 -15.91 28.55 3.98
C GLN A 42 -17.01 28.15 3.00
N TRP A 43 -17.38 29.06 2.10
CA TRP A 43 -18.27 28.76 0.98
C TRP A 43 -17.49 27.87 0.00
N GLN A 44 -17.70 26.57 0.08
CA GLN A 44 -16.97 25.60 -0.73
C GLN A 44 -17.84 24.44 -1.21
N VAL A 45 -17.41 23.84 -2.32
CA VAL A 45 -17.93 22.56 -2.83
C VAL A 45 -16.86 21.51 -2.59
N THR A 46 -17.18 20.53 -1.76
CA THR A 46 -16.33 19.36 -1.50
C THR A 46 -16.86 18.18 -2.28
N VAL A 47 -16.00 17.57 -3.08
CA VAL A 47 -16.33 16.39 -3.90
C VAL A 47 -15.21 15.37 -3.82
N VAL A 48 -15.57 14.11 -4.04
CA VAL A 48 -14.60 13.04 -4.28
C VAL A 48 -14.69 12.64 -5.75
N GLY A 49 -13.59 12.81 -6.46
CA GLY A 49 -13.43 12.31 -7.81
C GLY A 49 -12.81 10.93 -7.81
N GLU A 50 -13.22 10.09 -8.75
CA GLU A 50 -12.68 8.75 -8.96
C GLU A 50 -12.02 8.67 -10.33
N GLY A 51 -10.83 8.10 -10.37
CA GLY A 51 -10.09 7.88 -11.60
C GLY A 51 -9.61 6.45 -11.69
N ARG A 52 -9.75 5.89 -12.89
CA ARG A 52 -9.46 4.49 -13.19
C ARG A 52 -8.47 4.37 -14.34
N ALA A 53 -7.46 3.53 -14.16
CA ALA A 53 -6.49 3.21 -15.19
C ALA A 53 -6.31 1.69 -15.26
N THR A 54 -6.42 1.14 -16.47
CA THR A 54 -6.23 -0.29 -16.71
C THR A 54 -4.77 -0.59 -17.02
N TYR A 55 -4.31 -1.77 -16.64
CA TYR A 55 -2.96 -2.23 -16.91
C TYR A 55 -2.88 -3.75 -17.03
N THR A 56 -1.86 -4.20 -17.73
CA THR A 56 -1.48 -5.61 -17.78
C THR A 56 -0.15 -5.76 -17.04
N PRO A 57 -0.06 -6.59 -15.98
CA PRO A 57 1.19 -6.82 -15.27
C PRO A 57 2.25 -7.39 -16.21
N ASP A 58 3.48 -6.90 -16.08
CA ASP A 58 4.64 -7.31 -16.87
C ASP A 58 5.80 -7.81 -15.99
N ILE A 59 5.63 -7.77 -14.67
CA ILE A 59 6.56 -8.35 -13.70
C ILE A 59 5.88 -9.45 -12.89
N ALA A 60 6.48 -10.62 -12.81
CA ALA A 60 6.07 -11.70 -11.92
C ALA A 60 7.18 -12.00 -10.93
N ILE A 61 6.84 -12.05 -9.64
CA ILE A 61 7.75 -12.44 -8.56
C ILE A 61 7.33 -13.85 -8.15
N VAL A 62 8.17 -14.83 -8.49
CA VAL A 62 7.94 -16.24 -8.19
C VAL A 62 8.79 -16.64 -6.99
N ASN A 63 8.16 -17.13 -5.93
CA ASN A 63 8.86 -17.61 -4.76
C ASN A 63 9.02 -19.13 -4.83
N LEU A 64 10.26 -19.58 -4.94
CA LEU A 64 10.62 -20.98 -5.11
C LEU A 64 11.50 -21.42 -3.94
N GLY A 65 11.51 -22.70 -3.59
CA GLY A 65 12.32 -23.19 -2.49
C GLY A 65 12.66 -24.67 -2.56
N VAL A 66 13.65 -25.02 -1.76
CA VAL A 66 14.05 -26.39 -1.52
C VAL A 66 13.95 -26.68 -0.04
N GLN A 67 13.12 -27.67 0.29
CA GLN A 67 13.03 -28.30 1.58
C GLN A 67 13.72 -29.65 1.54
N VAL A 68 14.58 -29.91 2.51
CA VAL A 68 15.14 -31.22 2.82
C VAL A 68 14.58 -31.62 4.17
N ASP A 69 13.87 -32.74 4.23
CA ASP A 69 13.24 -33.23 5.46
C ASP A 69 13.93 -34.49 5.99
N LYS A 70 13.93 -34.65 7.31
CA LYS A 70 14.37 -35.85 8.04
C LYS A 70 15.77 -36.33 7.65
N SER A 71 16.71 -35.42 7.44
CA SER A 71 18.12 -35.79 7.28
C SER A 71 18.69 -36.34 8.60
N TYR A 72 19.55 -37.35 8.54
CA TYR A 72 20.14 -37.98 9.72
C TYR A 72 21.12 -37.06 10.48
N SER A 73 21.62 -36.01 9.84
CA SER A 73 22.44 -34.98 10.48
C SER A 73 22.19 -33.60 9.86
N ALA A 74 22.46 -32.57 10.64
CA ALA A 74 22.46 -31.17 10.20
C ALA A 74 23.35 -30.97 8.96
N GLN A 75 24.58 -31.51 9.00
CA GLN A 75 25.54 -31.37 7.90
C GLN A 75 25.03 -32.03 6.61
N ALA A 76 24.44 -33.22 6.71
CA ALA A 76 23.87 -33.90 5.55
C ALA A 76 22.65 -33.15 4.98
N ALA A 77 21.86 -32.49 5.83
CA ALA A 77 20.72 -31.68 5.40
C ALA A 77 21.19 -30.49 4.56
N LEU A 78 22.17 -29.74 5.08
CA LEU A 78 22.76 -28.57 4.41
C LEU A 78 23.51 -28.96 3.14
N ALA A 79 24.27 -30.06 3.13
CA ALA A 79 24.98 -30.53 1.95
C ALA A 79 24.01 -30.89 0.81
N THR A 80 22.90 -31.58 1.14
CA THR A 80 21.85 -31.92 0.18
C THR A 80 21.16 -30.67 -0.34
N LEU A 81 20.82 -29.74 0.54
CA LEU A 81 20.21 -28.46 0.20
C LEU A 81 21.10 -27.66 -0.76
N ASN A 82 22.37 -27.46 -0.41
CA ASN A 82 23.33 -26.72 -1.22
C ASN A 82 23.55 -27.37 -2.59
N THR A 83 23.60 -28.71 -2.66
CA THR A 83 23.74 -29.45 -3.94
C THR A 83 22.53 -29.22 -4.85
N LYS A 84 21.31 -29.19 -4.30
CA LYS A 84 20.10 -28.87 -5.07
C LYS A 84 20.12 -27.42 -5.54
N MET A 85 20.46 -26.48 -4.65
CA MET A 85 20.51 -25.05 -4.99
C MET A 85 21.58 -24.72 -6.06
N GLN A 86 22.71 -25.43 -6.06
CA GLN A 86 23.74 -25.30 -7.10
C GLN A 86 23.25 -25.72 -8.49
N LYS A 87 22.20 -26.55 -8.59
CA LYS A 87 21.56 -26.93 -9.87
C LYS A 87 20.44 -25.97 -10.27
N ILE A 88 19.71 -25.44 -9.29
CA ILE A 88 18.55 -24.58 -9.51
C ILE A 88 18.94 -23.21 -10.05
N LEU A 89 19.97 -22.57 -9.46
CA LEU A 89 20.36 -21.21 -9.88
C LEU A 89 20.79 -21.16 -11.37
N PRO A 90 21.63 -22.08 -11.88
CA PRO A 90 21.92 -22.14 -13.32
C PRO A 90 20.70 -22.44 -14.18
N ALA A 91 19.84 -23.37 -13.77
CA ALA A 91 18.63 -23.72 -14.56
C ALA A 91 17.69 -22.52 -14.74
N ILE A 92 17.55 -21.67 -13.72
CA ILE A 92 16.75 -20.44 -13.81
C ILE A 92 17.46 -19.39 -14.68
N ALA A 93 18.79 -19.28 -14.59
CA ALA A 93 19.56 -18.40 -15.46
C ALA A 93 19.44 -18.82 -16.95
N ASP A 94 19.56 -20.11 -17.24
CA ASP A 94 19.41 -20.70 -18.57
C ASP A 94 17.98 -20.57 -19.11
N ALA A 95 16.98 -20.43 -18.22
CA ALA A 95 15.61 -20.12 -18.61
C ALA A 95 15.44 -18.67 -19.11
N GLY A 96 16.44 -17.81 -18.90
CA GLY A 96 16.48 -16.43 -19.40
C GLY A 96 16.39 -15.37 -18.29
N ILE A 97 16.57 -15.74 -17.02
CA ILE A 97 16.48 -14.80 -15.90
C ILE A 97 17.87 -14.30 -15.52
N PRO A 98 18.12 -12.97 -15.50
CA PRO A 98 19.37 -12.41 -15.05
C PRO A 98 19.65 -12.73 -13.58
N LYS A 99 20.93 -12.85 -13.20
CA LYS A 99 21.31 -13.20 -11.81
C LYS A 99 20.86 -12.14 -10.81
N GLU A 100 20.84 -10.88 -11.21
CA GLU A 100 20.37 -9.75 -10.41
C GLU A 100 18.87 -9.81 -10.06
N ASP A 101 18.10 -10.56 -10.85
CA ASP A 101 16.67 -10.79 -10.63
C ASP A 101 16.40 -12.06 -9.81
N ILE A 102 17.45 -12.74 -9.32
CA ILE A 102 17.34 -13.90 -8.43
C ILE A 102 17.88 -13.50 -7.05
N GLN A 103 16.99 -13.45 -6.06
CA GLN A 103 17.35 -13.13 -4.69
C GLN A 103 17.20 -14.37 -3.81
N THR A 104 18.26 -14.73 -3.08
CA THR A 104 18.14 -15.76 -2.04
C THR A 104 17.41 -15.21 -0.84
N GLN A 105 16.43 -15.96 -0.35
CA GLN A 105 15.63 -15.63 0.82
C GLN A 105 15.62 -16.82 1.78
N ASN A 106 15.46 -16.55 3.08
CA ASN A 106 15.19 -17.58 4.09
C ASN A 106 16.06 -18.85 3.99
N TYR A 107 17.25 -18.82 4.59
CA TYR A 107 18.09 -20.02 4.78
C TYR A 107 17.95 -20.51 6.22
N SER A 108 17.45 -21.71 6.43
CA SER A 108 17.18 -22.21 7.77
C SER A 108 17.43 -23.70 7.93
N LEU A 109 17.73 -24.08 9.17
CA LEU A 109 17.96 -25.45 9.60
C LEU A 109 17.26 -25.64 10.94
N TYR A 110 16.46 -26.69 11.06
CA TYR A 110 15.72 -27.02 12.27
C TYR A 110 15.94 -28.49 12.63
N THR A 111 16.07 -28.77 13.91
CA THR A 111 16.01 -30.16 14.41
C THR A 111 14.56 -30.63 14.36
N GLN A 112 14.34 -31.82 13.81
CA GLN A 112 13.05 -32.47 13.84
C GLN A 112 12.98 -33.42 15.03
N TYR A 113 11.85 -33.41 15.71
CA TYR A 113 11.56 -34.27 16.86
C TYR A 113 10.35 -35.15 16.56
N ASP A 114 10.45 -36.43 16.93
CA ASP A 114 9.31 -37.33 17.02
C ASP A 114 8.89 -37.45 18.48
N TYR A 115 7.58 -37.55 18.72
CA TYR A 115 7.02 -37.77 20.05
C TYR A 115 6.55 -39.22 20.17
N ARG A 116 7.08 -39.95 21.14
CA ARG A 116 6.65 -41.31 21.51
C ARG A 116 6.59 -41.42 23.02
N ASP A 117 5.50 -41.98 23.55
CA ASP A 117 5.30 -42.19 24.99
C ASP A 117 5.50 -40.92 25.85
N ASN A 118 5.01 -39.78 25.39
CA ASN A 118 5.20 -38.44 26.00
C ASN A 118 6.68 -37.98 26.12
N ILE A 119 7.62 -38.61 25.40
CA ILE A 119 9.01 -38.22 25.34
C ILE A 119 9.36 -37.75 23.92
N SER A 120 10.14 -36.67 23.82
CA SER A 120 10.61 -36.10 22.56
C SER A 120 11.98 -36.66 22.20
N TYR A 121 12.12 -37.20 20.98
CA TYR A 121 13.38 -37.75 20.46
C TYR A 121 13.73 -37.04 19.17
N VAL A 122 15.02 -36.70 18.99
CA VAL A 122 15.50 -36.17 17.71
C VAL A 122 15.29 -37.24 16.64
N SER A 123 14.50 -36.92 15.62
CA SER A 123 14.19 -37.80 14.49
C SER A 123 14.86 -37.38 13.19
N GLY A 124 15.52 -36.21 13.18
CA GLY A 124 16.36 -35.77 12.07
C GLY A 124 16.54 -34.27 12.05
N TYR A 125 16.88 -33.75 10.87
CA TYR A 125 17.11 -32.34 10.61
C TYR A 125 16.45 -31.92 9.31
N ASN A 126 15.81 -30.76 9.34
CA ASN A 126 15.14 -30.15 8.20
C ASN A 126 15.90 -28.91 7.78
N ALA A 127 16.21 -28.78 6.50
CA ALA A 127 16.87 -27.60 5.95
C ALA A 127 16.01 -26.99 4.86
N ASN A 128 15.92 -25.66 4.84
CA ASN A 128 15.13 -24.91 3.87
C ASN A 128 15.97 -23.78 3.28
N GLN A 129 15.81 -23.55 1.98
CA GLN A 129 16.23 -22.32 1.31
C GLN A 129 15.16 -21.87 0.33
N GLN A 130 14.80 -20.59 0.38
CA GLN A 130 13.93 -19.97 -0.60
C GLN A 130 14.72 -19.04 -1.54
N ILE A 131 14.14 -18.78 -2.70
CA ILE A 131 14.60 -17.78 -3.64
C ILE A 131 13.38 -17.04 -4.17
N SER A 132 13.55 -15.75 -4.39
CA SER A 132 12.58 -14.91 -5.09
C SER A 132 13.14 -14.60 -6.47
N VAL A 133 12.37 -14.97 -7.48
CA VAL A 133 12.76 -14.85 -8.89
C VAL A 133 11.86 -13.81 -9.53
N LYS A 134 12.46 -12.69 -9.94
CA LYS A 134 11.77 -11.62 -10.67
C LYS A 134 11.83 -11.91 -12.17
N VAL A 135 10.67 -12.19 -12.75
CA VAL A 135 10.48 -12.38 -14.19
C VAL A 135 9.94 -11.08 -14.76
N ARG A 136 10.70 -10.43 -15.63
CA ARG A 136 10.34 -9.16 -16.27
C ARG A 136 9.82 -9.39 -17.69
N ASN A 137 9.04 -8.43 -18.19
CA ASN A 137 8.48 -8.42 -19.53
C ASN A 137 7.75 -9.73 -19.86
N PHE A 138 7.12 -10.36 -18.85
CA PHE A 138 6.29 -11.52 -19.12
C PHE A 138 4.96 -11.03 -19.71
N ASN A 139 4.35 -11.85 -20.56
CA ASN A 139 3.00 -11.62 -21.03
C ASN A 139 2.32 -12.97 -21.26
N SER A 140 1.03 -12.95 -21.58
CA SER A 140 0.26 -14.18 -21.82
C SER A 140 0.81 -15.02 -22.98
N ASP A 141 1.57 -14.41 -23.90
CA ASP A 141 2.02 -15.05 -25.14
C ASP A 141 3.40 -15.72 -25.02
N ASN A 142 4.24 -15.30 -24.06
CA ASN A 142 5.64 -15.74 -23.97
C ASN A 142 5.90 -16.85 -22.95
N GLU A 143 4.89 -17.20 -22.13
CA GLU A 143 4.93 -18.28 -21.14
C GLU A 143 6.18 -18.26 -20.22
N LEU A 144 6.86 -17.11 -20.09
CA LEU A 144 8.19 -17.05 -19.48
C LEU A 144 8.14 -17.46 -18.00
N VAL A 145 7.06 -17.10 -17.30
CA VAL A 145 6.81 -17.51 -15.92
C VAL A 145 6.72 -19.03 -15.81
N SER A 146 5.93 -19.67 -16.68
CA SER A 146 5.79 -21.13 -16.73
C SER A 146 7.11 -21.81 -17.04
N LYS A 147 7.88 -21.29 -18.00
CA LYS A 147 9.21 -21.80 -18.35
C LYS A 147 10.18 -21.77 -17.16
N VAL A 148 10.17 -20.69 -16.38
CA VAL A 148 11.01 -20.56 -15.18
C VAL A 148 10.62 -21.56 -14.11
N ILE A 149 9.32 -21.72 -13.85
CA ILE A 149 8.81 -22.70 -12.88
C ILE A 149 9.21 -24.11 -13.30
N ASP A 150 8.98 -24.47 -14.56
CA ASP A 150 9.33 -25.78 -15.12
C ASP A 150 10.83 -26.08 -15.03
N ALA A 151 11.68 -25.11 -15.37
CA ALA A 151 13.13 -25.25 -15.28
C ALA A 151 13.57 -25.49 -13.82
N ALA A 152 13.02 -24.72 -12.89
CA ALA A 152 13.33 -24.83 -11.48
C ALA A 152 12.84 -26.15 -10.87
N SER A 153 11.62 -26.58 -11.23
CA SER A 153 11.07 -27.88 -10.80
C SER A 153 11.90 -29.05 -11.31
N LYS A 154 12.31 -29.05 -12.60
CA LYS A 154 13.21 -30.06 -13.16
C LYS A 154 14.59 -30.06 -12.48
N ALA A 155 15.05 -28.90 -12.01
CA ALA A 155 16.31 -28.76 -11.29
C ALA A 155 16.24 -29.17 -9.80
N GLY A 156 15.04 -29.42 -9.26
CA GLY A 156 14.84 -29.97 -7.91
C GLY A 156 14.20 -29.04 -6.89
N VAL A 157 13.59 -27.92 -7.32
CA VAL A 157 12.65 -27.16 -6.48
C VAL A 157 11.49 -28.05 -6.05
N ASN A 158 11.14 -28.00 -4.78
CA ASN A 158 10.00 -28.75 -4.21
C ASN A 158 9.06 -27.90 -3.34
N GLN A 159 9.32 -26.59 -3.27
CA GLN A 159 8.39 -25.61 -2.71
C GLN A 159 8.14 -24.52 -3.75
N VAL A 160 6.86 -24.22 -4.00
CA VAL A 160 6.42 -23.05 -4.77
C VAL A 160 5.48 -22.26 -3.87
N SER A 161 5.92 -21.11 -3.38
CA SER A 161 5.24 -20.33 -2.35
C SER A 161 4.36 -19.21 -2.92
N GLY A 162 3.78 -19.46 -4.10
CA GLY A 162 2.95 -18.51 -4.84
C GLY A 162 3.72 -17.64 -5.82
N ILE A 163 2.94 -16.92 -6.62
CA ILE A 163 3.40 -15.96 -7.63
C ILE A 163 2.71 -14.65 -7.29
N THR A 164 3.45 -13.54 -7.32
CA THR A 164 2.92 -12.18 -7.20
C THR A 164 3.13 -11.45 -8.51
N PHE A 165 2.11 -10.77 -9.01
CA PHE A 165 2.20 -9.97 -10.23
C PHE A 165 2.29 -8.48 -9.91
N ASP A 166 3.09 -7.78 -10.69
CA ASP A 166 3.43 -6.37 -10.51
C ASP A 166 3.63 -5.69 -11.88
N LEU A 167 3.77 -4.37 -11.87
CA LEU A 167 3.85 -3.54 -13.06
C LEU A 167 5.10 -2.65 -13.04
N SER A 168 5.88 -2.69 -14.11
CA SER A 168 7.11 -1.89 -14.24
C SER A 168 6.85 -0.38 -14.28
N ASN A 169 5.72 0.05 -14.84
CA ASN A 169 5.32 1.45 -14.98
C ASN A 169 4.15 1.85 -14.05
N LEU A 170 4.08 1.26 -12.86
CA LEU A 170 3.03 1.55 -11.85
C LEU A 170 2.83 3.06 -11.58
N ASN A 171 3.90 3.86 -11.61
CA ASN A 171 3.81 5.30 -11.40
C ASN A 171 3.03 6.02 -12.50
N ASP A 172 3.19 5.60 -13.75
CA ASP A 172 2.52 6.23 -14.90
C ASP A 172 1.02 5.90 -14.89
N VAL A 173 0.67 4.64 -14.61
CA VAL A 173 -0.72 4.19 -14.46
C VAL A 173 -1.40 4.88 -13.28
N ASN A 174 -0.70 5.01 -12.13
CA ASN A 174 -1.19 5.80 -11.01
C ASN A 174 -1.41 7.27 -11.39
N GLN A 175 -0.49 7.86 -12.16
CA GLN A 175 -0.61 9.25 -12.59
C GLN A 175 -1.81 9.44 -13.53
N GLU A 176 -2.04 8.50 -14.44
CA GLU A 176 -3.22 8.50 -15.31
C GLU A 176 -4.52 8.46 -14.48
N ALA A 177 -4.61 7.55 -13.51
CA ALA A 177 -5.75 7.46 -12.61
C ALA A 177 -5.94 8.74 -11.78
N ARG A 178 -4.87 9.38 -11.29
CA ARG A 178 -4.96 10.67 -10.57
C ARG A 178 -5.52 11.79 -11.45
N VAL A 179 -5.07 11.90 -12.70
CA VAL A 179 -5.57 12.93 -13.63
C VAL A 179 -7.06 12.75 -13.86
N LYS A 180 -7.48 11.51 -14.14
CA LYS A 180 -8.91 11.16 -14.30
C LYS A 180 -9.74 11.48 -13.06
N ALA A 181 -9.20 11.22 -11.86
CA ALA A 181 -9.88 11.54 -10.60
C ALA A 181 -10.09 13.05 -10.42
N ILE A 182 -9.10 13.89 -10.76
CA ILE A 182 -9.25 15.35 -10.72
C ILE A 182 -10.28 15.84 -11.74
N GLU A 183 -10.31 15.26 -12.94
CA GLU A 183 -11.27 15.60 -13.98
C GLU A 183 -12.70 15.24 -13.57
N ASP A 184 -12.91 14.06 -13.02
CA ASP A 184 -14.19 13.62 -12.47
C ASP A 184 -14.65 14.50 -11.30
N ALA A 185 -13.76 14.82 -10.36
CA ALA A 185 -14.05 15.77 -9.28
C ALA A 185 -14.49 17.13 -9.84
N ARG A 186 -13.81 17.65 -10.87
CA ARG A 186 -14.17 18.92 -11.50
C ARG A 186 -15.56 18.88 -12.11
N SER A 187 -15.88 17.82 -12.87
CA SER A 187 -17.19 17.63 -13.48
C SER A 187 -18.30 17.59 -12.42
N LYS A 188 -18.13 16.80 -11.37
CA LYS A 188 -19.05 16.71 -10.22
C LYS A 188 -19.26 18.07 -9.54
N ALA A 189 -18.18 18.78 -9.24
CA ALA A 189 -18.26 20.08 -8.59
C ALA A 189 -18.98 21.13 -9.45
N GLN A 190 -18.77 21.11 -10.76
CA GLN A 190 -19.47 21.99 -11.70
C GLN A 190 -20.97 21.72 -11.72
N GLY A 191 -21.38 20.44 -11.81
CA GLY A 191 -22.80 20.06 -11.78
C GLY A 191 -23.49 20.45 -10.47
N LEU A 192 -22.84 20.22 -9.33
CA LEU A 192 -23.36 20.62 -8.02
C LEU A 192 -23.48 22.14 -7.87
N ALA A 193 -22.47 22.89 -8.32
CA ALA A 193 -22.52 24.36 -8.28
C ALA A 193 -23.66 24.92 -9.13
N GLN A 194 -23.84 24.38 -10.35
CA GLN A 194 -24.92 24.77 -11.25
C GLN A 194 -26.30 24.47 -10.63
N ALA A 195 -26.50 23.28 -10.05
CA ALA A 195 -27.75 22.90 -9.39
C ALA A 195 -28.06 23.76 -8.16
N ALA A 196 -27.02 24.18 -7.42
CA ALA A 196 -27.15 25.06 -6.26
C ALA A 196 -27.29 26.55 -6.63
N GLY A 197 -27.21 26.91 -7.92
CA GLY A 197 -27.29 28.30 -8.37
C GLY A 197 -26.09 29.17 -7.97
N VAL A 198 -24.93 28.55 -7.72
CA VAL A 198 -23.69 29.23 -7.31
C VAL A 198 -22.59 29.08 -8.37
N ARG A 199 -21.57 29.93 -8.32
CA ARG A 199 -20.47 29.85 -9.29
C ARG A 199 -19.27 29.10 -8.71
N LEU A 200 -18.81 28.07 -9.41
CA LEU A 200 -17.60 27.34 -9.02
C LEU A 200 -16.34 28.21 -9.20
N GLY A 201 -15.49 28.21 -8.18
CA GLY A 201 -14.22 28.93 -8.12
C GLY A 201 -12.99 28.02 -8.30
N LYS A 202 -11.84 28.48 -7.79
CA LYS A 202 -10.58 27.74 -7.86
C LYS A 202 -10.57 26.62 -6.81
N ILE A 203 -9.77 25.58 -7.06
CA ILE A 203 -9.41 24.60 -6.05
C ILE A 203 -8.68 25.31 -4.91
N ILE A 204 -9.05 25.01 -3.66
CA ILE A 204 -8.43 25.58 -2.45
C ILE A 204 -7.68 24.53 -1.63
N SER A 205 -8.07 23.26 -1.72
CA SER A 205 -7.32 22.14 -1.15
C SER A 205 -7.74 20.83 -1.83
N TRP A 206 -6.85 19.84 -1.78
CA TRP A 206 -7.13 18.48 -2.21
C TRP A 206 -6.33 17.50 -1.35
N TYR A 207 -6.80 16.26 -1.29
CA TYR A 207 -6.05 15.14 -0.69
C TYR A 207 -6.18 13.91 -1.59
N ASP A 208 -5.05 13.26 -1.83
CA ASP A 208 -4.96 12.02 -2.60
C ASP A 208 -5.18 10.84 -1.65
N ASN A 209 -6.19 10.03 -1.95
CA ASN A 209 -6.46 8.80 -1.21
C ASN A 209 -6.42 7.61 -2.18
N ILE A 210 -5.40 6.78 -2.02
CA ILE A 210 -5.24 5.56 -2.82
C ILE A 210 -6.13 4.49 -2.18
N VAL A 211 -7.30 4.23 -2.76
CA VAL A 211 -8.32 3.33 -2.21
C VAL A 211 -8.01 1.86 -2.50
N GLN A 212 -7.38 1.57 -3.64
CA GLN A 212 -6.89 0.24 -3.98
C GLN A 212 -5.45 0.34 -4.48
N GLN A 213 -4.50 -0.06 -3.65
CA GLN A 213 -3.22 -0.52 -4.17
C GLN A 213 -3.44 -1.86 -4.89
N PRO A 214 -2.66 -2.18 -5.95
CA PRO A 214 -2.64 -3.53 -6.50
C PRO A 214 -2.48 -4.52 -5.35
N VAL A 215 -3.53 -5.28 -5.04
CA VAL A 215 -3.38 -6.39 -4.11
C VAL A 215 -2.53 -7.42 -4.84
N PRO A 216 -1.38 -7.83 -4.28
CA PRO A 216 -0.61 -8.93 -4.83
C PRO A 216 -1.54 -10.11 -5.09
N TYR A 217 -1.75 -10.47 -6.36
CA TYR A 217 -2.54 -11.66 -6.66
C TYR A 217 -1.70 -12.87 -6.26
N THR A 218 -1.83 -13.31 -5.01
CA THR A 218 -1.17 -14.53 -4.55
C THR A 218 -1.99 -15.72 -5.02
N LEU A 219 -1.41 -16.59 -5.86
CA LEU A 219 -2.02 -17.87 -6.28
C LEU A 219 -2.26 -18.88 -5.12
N ALA A 220 -2.13 -18.45 -3.87
CA ALA A 220 -2.17 -19.30 -2.69
C ALA A 220 -3.40 -19.00 -1.84
N ASP A 221 -4.61 -19.33 -2.33
CA ASP A 221 -5.72 -19.81 -1.49
C ASP A 221 -6.96 -20.15 -2.35
N GLY A 222 -6.83 -21.16 -3.21
CA GLY A 222 -7.97 -21.96 -3.66
C GLY A 222 -8.38 -22.95 -2.56
N LYS A 223 -8.79 -22.49 -1.38
CA LYS A 223 -9.37 -23.36 -0.34
C LYS A 223 -10.87 -23.49 -0.56
N GLY A 224 -11.23 -24.38 -1.47
CA GLY A 224 -12.60 -24.80 -1.71
C GLY A 224 -12.66 -26.15 -2.43
N GLY A 225 -12.47 -27.25 -1.68
CA GLY A 225 -12.97 -28.57 -2.05
C GLY A 225 -12.06 -29.43 -2.93
N GLY A 226 -11.79 -30.65 -2.43
CA GLY A 226 -10.93 -31.67 -3.02
C GLY A 226 -11.07 -31.88 -4.53
N GLY A 227 -9.91 -31.89 -5.19
CA GLY A 227 -9.76 -32.30 -6.57
C GLY A 227 -8.27 -32.48 -6.86
N MET A 228 -7.88 -33.69 -7.22
CA MET A 228 -6.55 -34.10 -7.66
C MET A 228 -5.96 -33.06 -8.63
N VAL A 229 -4.84 -32.42 -8.24
CA VAL A 229 -4.11 -31.50 -9.13
C VAL A 229 -3.37 -32.34 -10.16
N GLY A 230 -4.05 -32.64 -11.26
CA GLY A 230 -3.41 -33.04 -12.51
C GLY A 230 -2.67 -31.84 -13.09
N ALA A 231 -1.50 -32.09 -13.68
CA ALA A 231 -0.69 -31.12 -14.40
C ALA A 231 -1.57 -30.29 -15.37
N GLY A 232 -1.72 -29.00 -15.10
CA GLY A 232 -2.52 -28.09 -15.91
C GLY A 232 -2.28 -26.64 -15.50
N GLY A 233 -1.37 -25.99 -16.23
CA GLY A 233 -1.16 -24.55 -16.37
C GLY A 233 -1.29 -23.67 -15.11
N SER A 234 -0.18 -23.06 -14.67
CA SER A 234 -0.26 -21.80 -13.93
C SER A 234 -1.13 -20.83 -14.74
N GLN A 235 -2.31 -20.50 -14.25
CA GLN A 235 -3.13 -19.47 -14.87
C GLN A 235 -2.44 -18.13 -14.61
N ILE A 236 -1.61 -17.73 -15.57
CA ILE A 236 -1.14 -16.35 -15.72
C ILE A 236 -2.39 -15.46 -15.68
N PRO A 237 -2.40 -14.34 -14.93
CA PRO A 237 -3.50 -13.38 -14.95
C PRO A 237 -3.85 -13.07 -16.39
N SER A 238 -4.97 -13.60 -16.85
CA SER A 238 -5.53 -13.36 -18.17
C SER A 238 -6.66 -12.37 -17.96
N GLY A 239 -6.28 -11.09 -17.93
CA GLY A 239 -7.23 -10.00 -17.73
C GLY A 239 -6.53 -8.65 -17.54
N GLU A 240 -7.19 -7.59 -17.98
CA GLU A 240 -6.83 -6.21 -17.62
C GLU A 240 -7.10 -6.01 -16.12
N ASN A 241 -6.08 -5.59 -15.38
CA ASN A 241 -6.23 -5.14 -14.00
C ASN A 241 -6.57 -3.65 -14.00
N GLU A 242 -7.18 -3.17 -12.92
CA GLU A 242 -7.55 -1.77 -12.78
C GLU A 242 -6.95 -1.20 -11.49
N ILE A 243 -6.46 0.04 -11.58
CA ILE A 243 -6.12 0.87 -10.43
C ILE A 243 -7.21 1.92 -10.27
N ILE A 244 -7.76 2.03 -9.06
CA ILE A 244 -8.76 3.02 -8.69
C ILE A 244 -8.16 3.98 -7.66
N ILE A 245 -8.14 5.27 -8.00
CA ILE A 245 -7.70 6.36 -7.12
C ILE A 245 -8.87 7.29 -6.86
N GLN A 246 -9.03 7.70 -5.60
CA GLN A 246 -10.02 8.70 -5.21
C GLN A 246 -9.32 9.95 -4.68
N ILE A 247 -9.70 11.10 -5.22
CA ILE A 247 -9.15 12.39 -4.78
C ILE A 247 -10.28 13.26 -4.24
N GLY A 248 -10.17 13.63 -2.97
CA GLY A 248 -11.04 14.62 -2.36
C GLY A 248 -10.57 16.01 -2.78
N VAL A 249 -11.46 16.82 -3.37
CA VAL A 249 -11.15 18.17 -3.85
C VAL A 249 -12.14 19.17 -3.26
N ASN A 250 -11.62 20.26 -2.72
CA ASN A 250 -12.38 21.40 -2.22
C ASN A 250 -12.24 22.57 -3.19
N TYR A 251 -13.37 23.07 -3.68
CA TYR A 251 -13.45 24.24 -4.54
C TYR A 251 -14.06 25.41 -3.78
N ARG A 252 -13.52 26.61 -3.95
CA ARG A 252 -14.18 27.83 -3.47
C ARG A 252 -15.47 28.08 -4.25
N VAL A 253 -16.52 28.53 -3.60
CA VAL A 253 -17.72 29.10 -4.23
C VAL A 253 -17.53 30.61 -4.40
N LYS A 254 -17.99 31.15 -5.52
CA LYS A 254 -17.96 32.58 -5.84
C LYS A 254 -19.36 33.19 -5.84
#